data_AF-A0A958F6S2-F1
#
_entry.id   AF-A0A958F6S2-F1
#
_cell.length_a   1.000
_cell.length_b   1.000
_cell.length_c   1.000
_cell.angle_alpha   90.00
_cell.angle_beta   90.00
_cell.angle_gamma   90.00
#
_symmetry.space_group_name_H-M   'P 1'
#
loop_
_entity.id
_entity.type
_entity.pdbx_description
1 polymer ?
#
loop_
_entity_poly.entity_id
_entity_poly.type
_entity_poly.pdbx_seq_one_letter_code
_entity_poly.pdbx_strand_id
1 'polypeptide(L)' 'VIWDPQRTETISVDNPATHHMNVDYNAYEGITVQGMAETVISRGQVIVEQGRYCGRAGQGEYLKRAAPELI' A
#
# COMPACT_ATOMS: atom_id res chain seq x y z
N VAL A 1 -7.91 -5.19 3.48
CA VAL A 1 -7.50 -3.79 3.73
C VAL A 1 -8.66 -3.09 4.42
N ILE A 2 -8.39 -2.29 5.44
CA ILE A 2 -9.33 -1.34 6.02
C ILE A 2 -9.04 0.00 5.36
N TRP A 3 -10.07 0.57 4.74
CA TRP A 3 -9.98 1.75 3.87
C TRP A 3 -10.76 2.89 4.49
N ASP A 4 -10.14 4.06 4.60
CA ASP A 4 -10.79 5.30 4.99
C ASP A 4 -11.20 6.04 3.70
N PRO A 5 -12.50 6.10 3.35
CA PRO A 5 -12.97 6.79 2.16
C PRO A 5 -13.07 8.31 2.32
N GLN A 6 -12.96 8.84 3.54
CA GLN A 6 -13.11 10.27 3.82
C GLN A 6 -11.76 11.00 3.83
N ARG A 7 -10.66 10.28 4.05
CA ARG A 7 -9.32 10.83 3.98
C ARG A 7 -8.99 11.32 2.56
N THR A 8 -8.45 12.53 2.49
CA THR A 8 -7.95 13.14 1.25
C THR A 8 -6.47 13.40 1.41
N GLU A 9 -5.68 13.02 0.42
CA GLU A 9 -4.23 13.20 0.42
C GLU A 9 -3.76 13.70 -0.95
N THR A 10 -2.75 14.55 -0.95
CA THR A 10 -2.01 14.90 -2.17
C THR A 10 -0.80 13.99 -2.26
N ILE A 11 -0.71 13.23 -3.35
CA ILE A 11 0.41 12.34 -3.63
C ILE A 11 1.65 13.19 -3.87
N SER A 12 2.70 12.95 -3.08
CA SER A 12 3.97 13.64 -3.24
C SER A 12 5.14 12.83 -2.73
N VAL A 13 6.30 12.94 -3.39
CA VAL A 13 7.60 12.43 -2.89
C VAL A 13 7.95 12.95 -1.50
N ASP A 14 7.55 14.18 -1.19
CA ASP A 14 7.82 14.83 0.08
C ASP A 14 6.76 14.53 1.15
N ASN A 15 5.67 13.84 0.77
CA ASN A 15 4.61 13.45 1.69
C ASN A 15 4.82 12.01 2.19
N PRO A 16 5.30 11.82 3.44
CA PRO A 16 5.59 10.49 3.98
C PRO A 16 4.34 9.64 4.19
N ALA A 17 3.13 10.22 4.13
CA ALA A 17 1.89 9.45 4.14
C ALA A 17 1.65 8.75 2.79
N THR A 18 2.13 9.30 1.68
CA THR A 18 1.81 8.82 0.32
C THR A 18 2.98 8.17 -0.41
N HIS A 19 4.22 8.43 0.03
CA HIS A 19 5.43 7.96 -0.63
C HIS A 19 6.29 7.11 0.32
N HIS A 20 6.42 5.82 -0.03
CA HIS A 20 7.27 4.86 0.68
C HIS A 20 8.27 4.16 -0.25
N MET A 21 8.33 4.60 -1.52
CA MET A 21 9.27 4.06 -2.48
C MET A 21 10.65 4.66 -2.22
N ASN A 22 11.71 3.92 -2.53
CA ASN A 22 13.08 4.39 -2.40
C ASN A 22 13.54 5.06 -3.70
N VAL A 23 12.82 6.10 -4.12
CA VAL A 23 13.09 6.93 -5.31
C VAL A 23 12.75 8.39 -5.00
N ASP A 24 13.21 9.30 -5.84
CA ASP A 24 13.09 10.75 -5.70
C ASP A 24 12.03 11.38 -6.63
N TYR A 25 11.15 10.56 -7.22
CA TYR A 25 10.05 11.02 -8.07
C TYR A 25 8.77 10.20 -7.84
N ASN A 26 7.62 10.81 -8.10
CA ASN A 26 6.34 10.11 -8.19
C ASN A 26 5.66 10.44 -9.52
N ALA A 27 5.15 9.43 -10.22
CA ALA A 27 4.44 9.64 -11.49
C ALA A 27 3.10 10.40 -11.31
N TYR A 28 2.58 10.44 -10.08
CA TYR A 28 1.33 11.09 -9.72
C TYR A 28 1.53 12.33 -8.83
N GLU A 29 2.73 12.92 -8.87
CA GLU A 29 3.09 14.09 -8.06
C GLU A 29 2.05 15.22 -8.17
N GLY A 30 1.59 15.73 -7.03
CA GLY A 30 0.62 16.83 -6.94
C GLY A 30 -0.84 16.44 -7.17
N ILE A 31 -1.13 15.17 -7.46
CA ILE A 31 -2.52 14.70 -7.63
C ILE A 31 -3.16 14.49 -6.25
N THR A 32 -4.29 15.15 -6.02
CA THR A 32 -5.13 14.92 -4.83
C THR A 32 -6.10 13.78 -5.09
N VAL A 33 -6.12 12.81 -4.16
CA VAL A 33 -7.01 11.64 -4.20
C VAL A 33 -7.87 11.57 -2.95
N GLN A 34 -9.05 10.98 -3.09
CA GLN A 34 -9.94 10.68 -1.98
C GLN A 34 -9.94 9.17 -1.72
N GLY A 35 -9.75 8.80 -0.46
CA GLY A 35 -9.63 7.44 0.00
C GLY A 35 -8.18 7.03 0.23
N MET A 36 -7.93 6.37 1.36
CA MET A 36 -6.61 5.82 1.68
C MET A 36 -6.72 4.51 2.47
N ALA A 37 -5.77 3.59 2.25
CA ALA A 37 -5.60 2.40 3.08
C ALA A 37 -5.07 2.82 4.46
N GLU A 38 -5.91 2.71 5.48
CA GLU A 38 -5.53 3.04 6.86
C GLU A 38 -4.83 1.84 7.53
N THR A 39 -5.38 0.64 7.36
CA THR A 39 -4.82 -0.60 7.93
C THR A 39 -4.78 -1.71 6.88
N VAL A 40 -3.64 -2.38 6.76
CA VAL A 40 -3.43 -3.47 5.80
C VAL A 40 -3.17 -4.77 6.55
N ILE A 41 -3.97 -5.79 6.25
CA ILE A 41 -3.80 -7.14 6.78
C ILE A 41 -3.33 -8.06 5.65
N SER A 42 -2.28 -8.82 5.90
CA SER A 42 -1.76 -9.86 5.01
C SER A 42 -1.63 -11.16 5.80
N ARG A 43 -2.23 -12.26 5.29
CA ARG A 43 -2.21 -13.59 5.93
C ARG A 43 -2.62 -13.58 7.41
N GLY A 44 -3.63 -12.76 7.75
CA GLY A 44 -4.13 -12.61 9.12
C GLY A 44 -3.27 -11.73 10.04
N GLN A 45 -2.15 -11.15 9.55
CA GLN A 45 -1.30 -10.24 10.31
C GLN A 45 -1.47 -8.81 9.83
N VAL A 46 -1.55 -7.86 10.76
CA VAL A 46 -1.51 -6.43 10.47
C VAL A 46 -0.08 -6.06 10.05
N ILE A 47 0.08 -5.50 8.85
CA ILE A 47 1.39 -5.08 8.30
C ILE A 47 1.49 -3.56 8.11
N VAL A 48 0.34 -2.87 8.07
CA VAL A 48 0.23 -1.42 8.20
C VAL A 48 -0.88 -1.16 9.20
N GLU A 49 -0.62 -0.34 10.20
CA GLU A 49 -1.57 0.03 11.25
C GLU A 49 -1.64 1.56 11.32
N GLN A 50 -2.82 2.13 11.11
CA GLN A 50 -3.04 3.59 11.13
C GLN A 50 -2.04 4.37 10.26
N GLY A 51 -1.77 3.87 9.05
CA GLY A 51 -0.81 4.45 8.11
C GLY A 51 0.67 4.20 8.43
N ARG A 52 1.01 3.51 9.52
CA ARG A 52 2.39 3.16 9.86
C ARG A 52 2.71 1.72 9.48
N TYR A 53 3.80 1.51 8.73
CA TYR A 53 4.30 0.16 8.44
C TYR A 53 4.81 -0.53 9.72
N CYS A 54 4.31 -1.74 9.97
CA CYS A 54 4.67 -2.59 11.12
C CYS A 54 5.01 -4.04 10.73
N GLY A 55 5.12 -4.33 9.43
CA GLY A 55 5.54 -5.63 8.93
C GLY A 55 7.03 -5.92 9.16
N ARG A 56 7.47 -7.14 8.81
CA ARG A 56 8.88 -7.54 8.83
C ARG A 56 9.31 -8.12 7.49
N ALA A 57 10.56 -7.89 7.11
CA ALA A 57 11.16 -8.51 5.92
C ALA A 57 11.08 -10.05 6.02
N GLY A 58 10.76 -10.70 4.90
CA GLY A 58 10.63 -12.16 4.84
C GLY A 58 9.29 -12.73 5.31
N GLN A 59 8.29 -11.91 5.65
CA GLN A 59 6.92 -12.37 5.95
C GLN A 59 6.17 -12.94 4.74
N GLY A 60 6.58 -12.57 3.53
CA GLY A 60 5.96 -13.06 2.30
C GLY A 60 6.29 -14.52 2.02
N GLU A 61 5.35 -15.23 1.41
CA GLU A 61 5.54 -16.60 0.95
C GLU A 61 5.34 -16.66 -0.56
N TYR A 62 6.17 -17.45 -1.24
CA TYR A 62 6.01 -17.69 -2.67
C TYR A 62 4.71 -18.47 -2.93
N LEU A 63 3.81 -17.88 -3.73
CA LEU A 63 2.59 -18.54 -4.17
C LEU A 63 2.82 -19.19 -5.54
N LYS A 64 2.94 -20.52 -5.58
CA LYS A 64 3.06 -21.28 -6.83
C LYS A 64 1.76 -21.14 -7.65
N ARG A 65 1.90 -20.81 -8.93
CA ARG A 65 0.77 -20.73 -9.89
C ARG A 65 0.75 -21.95 -10.80
N ALA A 66 -0.45 -22.41 -11.17
CA ALA A 66 -0.65 -23.41 -12.22
C ALA A 66 -0.73 -22.75 -13.60
N ALA A 67 -0.69 -23.55 -14.67
CA ALA A 67 -1.05 -23.05 -16.00
C ALA A 67 -2.50 -22.54 -15.97
N PRO A 68 -2.80 -21.42 -16.64
CA PRO A 68 -4.18 -20.93 -16.71
C PRO A 68 -5.05 -21.97 -17.42
N GLU A 69 -6.26 -22.18 -16.93
CA GLU A 69 -7.27 -22.93 -17.65
C GLU A 69 -7.82 -22.00 -18.75
N LEU A 70 -7.63 -22.40 -20.01
CA LEU A 70 -8.17 -21.66 -21.15
C LEU A 70 -9.64 -22.06 -21.30
N ILE A 71 -10.52 -21.08 -21.11
CA ILE A 71 -11.95 -21.15 -21.45
C ILE A 71 -12.16 -21.13 -22.96
#